data_AF-A0A7S4VMP1-F1
#
_entry.id   AF-A0A7S4VMP1-F1
#
_cell.length_a   1.000
_cell.length_b   1.000
_cell.length_c   1.000
_cell.angle_alpha   90.00
_cell.angle_beta   90.00
_cell.angle_gamma   90.00
#
_symmetry.space_group_name_H-M   'P 1'
#
loop_
_entity.id
_entity.type
_entity.pdbx_description
1 polymer ?
#
loop_
_entity_poly.entity_id
_entity_poly.type
_entity_poly.pdbx_seq_one_letter_code
_entity_poly.pdbx_strand_id
1 'polypeptide(L)'
;MRVLYGIQGTGNGHLARARALVPALRKTSIELDFVLSGRAREDYFNMELFGDFASYDGLSLVTERGRLKAWETVTQNSIRQFMHDCSSLDVGQYDLIISDFEPLSAWAARRHRVPTVGISHQCAFNYAVPKVRGHWNSSLIMKVFAPTATHVGLHWHHFNQPILPPLIEPLKSGRTDGNKILVYMGFEALEEVLDFVRPFTEYKFVIYARVEQG
;
A
#
# COMPACT_ATOMS: atom_id res chain seq x y z
N MET A 1 -20.87 -13.52 -1.08
CA MET A 1 -20.64 -12.05 -1.15
C MET A 1 -19.49 -11.84 -2.11
N ARG A 2 -19.67 -11.04 -3.16
CA ARG A 2 -18.63 -10.70 -4.15
C ARG A 2 -17.94 -9.41 -3.75
N VAL A 3 -16.63 -9.46 -3.59
CA VAL A 3 -15.81 -8.35 -3.12
C VAL A 3 -14.73 -8.04 -4.15
N LEU A 4 -14.60 -6.77 -4.52
CA LEU A 4 -13.43 -6.30 -5.26
C LEU A 4 -12.42 -5.73 -4.27
N TYR A 5 -11.22 -6.29 -4.27
CA TYR A 5 -10.11 -5.84 -3.43
C TYR A 5 -9.11 -5.03 -4.27
N GLY A 6 -9.14 -3.70 -4.10
CA GLY A 6 -8.17 -2.76 -4.63
C GLY A 6 -6.90 -2.69 -3.77
N ILE A 7 -5.73 -2.90 -4.38
CA ILE A 7 -4.42 -2.87 -3.73
C ILE A 7 -3.52 -1.81 -4.39
N GLN A 8 -3.00 -0.87 -3.59
CA GLN A 8 -2.06 0.14 -4.07
C GLN A 8 -0.67 -0.47 -4.28
N GLY A 9 -0.26 -0.52 -5.54
CA GLY A 9 0.97 -1.14 -6.02
C GLY A 9 2.21 -0.29 -5.89
N THR A 10 2.15 1.02 -5.62
CA THR A 10 3.36 1.88 -5.58
C THR A 10 4.48 1.28 -4.70
N GLY A 11 4.15 0.70 -3.54
CA GLY A 11 5.09 0.05 -2.63
C GLY A 11 4.72 -1.40 -2.29
N ASN A 12 5.69 -2.20 -1.85
CA ASN A 12 5.48 -3.63 -1.57
C ASN A 12 4.72 -3.91 -0.27
N GLY A 13 4.56 -2.90 0.61
CA GLY A 13 3.90 -3.07 1.91
C GLY A 13 2.40 -3.44 1.79
N HIS A 14 1.70 -2.85 0.83
CA HIS A 14 0.28 -3.15 0.56
C HIS A 14 0.11 -4.58 0.01
N LEU A 15 0.98 -5.00 -0.91
CA LEU A 15 1.01 -6.39 -1.40
C LEU A 15 1.30 -7.39 -0.27
N ALA A 16 2.26 -7.11 0.60
CA ALA A 16 2.58 -7.97 1.74
C ALA A 16 1.38 -8.12 2.70
N ARG A 17 0.68 -7.02 2.99
CA ARG A 17 -0.56 -7.05 3.77
C ARG A 17 -1.67 -7.85 3.08
N ALA A 18 -1.87 -7.63 1.78
CA ALA A 18 -2.87 -8.39 1.01
C ALA A 18 -2.56 -9.89 1.03
N ARG A 19 -1.27 -10.29 0.96
CA ARG A 19 -0.85 -11.70 1.09
C ARG A 19 -1.18 -12.31 2.45
N ALA A 20 -1.12 -11.53 3.53
CA ALA A 20 -1.56 -11.99 4.84
C ALA A 20 -3.09 -12.09 4.95
N LEU A 21 -3.83 -11.18 4.32
CA LEU A 21 -5.29 -11.06 4.48
C LEU A 21 -6.09 -12.00 3.57
N VAL A 22 -5.70 -12.12 2.29
CA VAL A 22 -6.44 -12.90 1.28
C VAL A 22 -6.67 -14.36 1.68
N PRO A 23 -5.69 -15.10 2.23
CA PRO A 23 -5.91 -16.47 2.68
C PRO A 23 -6.93 -16.58 3.82
N ALA A 24 -7.03 -15.57 4.68
CA ALA A 24 -8.03 -15.53 5.74
C ALA A 24 -9.43 -15.27 5.18
N LEU A 25 -9.56 -14.33 4.24
CA LEU A 25 -10.85 -14.03 3.59
C LEU A 25 -11.36 -15.21 2.76
N ARG A 26 -10.48 -15.92 2.03
CA ARG A 26 -10.86 -17.11 1.25
C ARG A 26 -11.32 -18.31 2.07
N LYS A 27 -11.07 -18.34 3.38
CA LYS A 27 -11.62 -19.36 4.29
C LYS A 27 -13.10 -19.13 4.62
N THR A 28 -13.66 -18.01 4.17
CA THR A 28 -15.07 -17.65 4.33
C THR A 28 -15.82 -17.84 3.00
N SER A 29 -17.11 -17.50 2.95
CA SER A 29 -17.93 -17.51 1.73
C SER A 29 -17.78 -16.24 0.86
N ILE A 30 -16.65 -15.54 0.98
CA ILE A 30 -16.33 -14.34 0.21
C ILE A 30 -15.62 -14.74 -1.08
N GLU A 31 -16.18 -14.27 -2.20
CA GLU A 31 -15.54 -14.31 -3.52
C GLU A 31 -14.73 -13.03 -3.71
N LEU A 32 -13.48 -13.15 -4.16
CA LEU A 32 -12.54 -12.03 -4.28
C LEU A 32 -12.08 -11.88 -5.73
N ASP A 33 -12.32 -10.69 -6.27
CA ASP A 33 -11.63 -10.17 -7.46
C ASP A 33 -10.61 -9.11 -7.04
N PHE A 34 -9.60 -8.86 -7.88
CA PHE A 34 -8.50 -7.96 -7.55
C PHE A 34 -8.28 -6.87 -8.60
N VAL A 35 -8.05 -5.66 -8.11
CA VAL A 35 -7.55 -4.52 -8.89
C VAL A 35 -6.25 -4.05 -8.25
N LEU A 36 -5.21 -3.92 -9.06
CA LEU A 36 -3.94 -3.34 -8.64
C LEU A 36 -3.68 -2.06 -9.45
N SER A 37 -3.20 -1.01 -8.79
CA SER A 37 -2.83 0.23 -9.48
C SER A 37 -1.59 0.90 -8.89
N GLY A 38 -0.90 1.74 -9.65
CA GLY A 38 0.27 2.50 -9.16
C GLY A 38 1.63 1.90 -9.51
N ARG A 39 1.69 0.84 -10.31
CA ARG A 39 2.89 0.38 -11.03
C ARG A 39 2.53 -0.49 -12.24
N ALA A 40 3.49 -0.65 -13.15
CA ALA A 40 3.36 -1.50 -14.32
C ALA A 40 3.10 -2.96 -13.91
N ARG A 41 2.37 -3.71 -14.75
CA ARG A 41 1.89 -5.05 -14.43
C ARG A 41 3.05 -6.04 -14.26
N GLU A 42 4.06 -5.89 -15.10
CA GLU A 42 5.30 -6.66 -15.17
C GLU A 42 6.21 -6.48 -13.94
N ASP A 43 6.06 -5.37 -13.22
CA ASP A 43 6.83 -5.07 -12.00
C ASP A 43 6.23 -5.71 -10.75
N TYR A 44 5.10 -6.40 -10.86
CA TYR A 44 4.53 -7.19 -9.78
C TYR A 44 5.20 -8.57 -9.71
N PHE A 45 5.47 -9.02 -8.49
CA PHE A 45 6.08 -10.33 -8.22
C PHE A 45 5.24 -11.10 -7.19
N ASN A 46 5.37 -12.42 -7.18
CA ASN A 46 4.64 -13.33 -6.29
C ASN A 46 3.12 -13.07 -6.33
N MET A 47 2.56 -13.18 -7.54
CA MET A 47 1.18 -12.82 -7.85
C MET A 47 0.23 -14.01 -7.89
N GLU A 48 0.73 -15.23 -7.68
CA GLU A 48 -0.01 -16.49 -7.80
C GLU A 48 -1.22 -16.51 -6.85
N LEU A 49 -1.08 -15.89 -5.68
CA LEU A 49 -2.17 -15.77 -4.71
C LEU A 49 -3.38 -15.01 -5.27
N PHE A 50 -3.17 -14.01 -6.14
CA PHE A 50 -4.24 -13.15 -6.65
C PHE A 50 -4.93 -13.77 -7.86
N GLY A 51 -4.32 -14.74 -8.53
CA GLY A 51 -4.87 -15.35 -9.75
C GLY A 51 -5.01 -14.30 -10.85
N ASP A 52 -6.18 -14.22 -11.47
CA ASP A 52 -6.50 -13.14 -12.40
C ASP A 52 -6.76 -11.84 -11.64
N PHE A 53 -6.10 -10.77 -12.09
CA PHE A 53 -6.28 -9.43 -11.53
C PHE A 53 -6.22 -8.38 -12.64
N ALA A 54 -7.04 -7.34 -12.49
CA ALA A 54 -6.95 -6.16 -13.34
C ALA A 54 -5.80 -5.26 -12.85
N SER A 55 -5.08 -4.64 -13.77
CA SER A 55 -3.94 -3.76 -13.48
C SER A 55 -4.10 -2.44 -14.20
N TYR A 56 -3.82 -1.34 -13.51
CA TYR A 56 -3.92 0.02 -14.03
C TYR A 56 -2.70 0.84 -13.62
N ASP A 57 -2.37 1.88 -14.39
CA ASP A 57 -1.33 2.82 -13.97
C ASP A 57 -1.76 3.57 -12.69
N GLY A 58 -3.04 3.94 -12.60
CA GLY A 58 -3.63 4.54 -11.41
C GLY A 58 -2.99 5.87 -11.01
N LEU A 59 -2.95 6.13 -9.71
CA LEU A 59 -2.16 7.21 -9.13
C LEU A 59 -1.01 6.62 -8.32
N SER A 60 0.22 7.04 -8.64
CA SER A 60 1.43 6.70 -7.91
C SER A 60 1.96 7.91 -7.13
N LEU A 61 2.65 7.68 -6.01
CA LEU A 61 3.32 8.74 -5.26
C LEU A 61 4.81 8.68 -5.58
N VAL A 62 5.36 9.78 -6.12
CA VAL A 62 6.79 9.87 -6.45
C VAL A 62 7.56 10.30 -5.22
N THR A 63 8.53 9.49 -4.82
CA THR A 63 9.44 9.75 -3.71
C THR A 63 10.87 9.76 -4.20
N GLU A 64 11.65 10.75 -3.79
CA GLU A 64 13.09 10.83 -4.07
C GLU A 64 13.83 11.23 -2.80
N ARG A 65 14.89 10.50 -2.47
CA ARG A 65 15.71 10.70 -1.25
C ARG A 65 14.85 10.81 0.02
N GLY A 66 13.97 9.84 0.22
CA GLY A 66 13.07 9.79 1.38
C GLY A 66 11.94 10.83 1.41
N ARG A 67 11.83 11.70 0.40
CA ARG A 67 10.86 12.81 0.38
C ARG A 67 9.83 12.64 -0.72
N LEU A 68 8.56 12.87 -0.39
CA LEU A 68 7.48 12.96 -1.38
C LEU A 68 7.72 14.17 -2.29
N LYS A 69 7.79 13.94 -3.60
CA LYS A 69 7.84 14.98 -4.61
C LYS A 69 6.45 15.23 -5.16
N ALA A 70 5.71 16.14 -4.51
CA ALA A 70 4.31 16.42 -4.87
C ALA A 70 4.13 16.91 -6.32
N TRP A 71 5.05 17.74 -6.83
CA TRP A 71 4.99 18.21 -8.21
C TRP A 71 5.17 17.07 -9.23
N GLU A 72 6.23 16.27 -9.05
CA GLU A 72 6.48 15.11 -9.92
C GLU A 72 5.39 14.06 -9.82
N THR A 73 4.85 13.85 -8.62
CA THR A 73 3.65 13.03 -8.39
C THR A 73 2.50 13.51 -9.26
N VAL A 74 2.23 14.81 -9.36
CA VAL A 74 1.13 15.32 -10.19
C VAL A 74 1.45 15.21 -11.68
N THR A 75 2.68 15.53 -12.10
CA THR A 75 3.03 15.55 -13.54
C THR A 75 3.27 14.17 -14.15
N GLN A 76 3.68 13.18 -13.36
CA GLN A 76 3.88 11.81 -13.82
C GLN A 76 2.57 11.00 -13.86
N ASN A 77 1.57 11.40 -13.08
CA ASN A 77 0.26 10.75 -13.11
C ASN A 77 -0.61 11.33 -14.24
N SER A 78 -1.17 10.45 -15.08
CA SER A 78 -2.18 10.85 -16.06
C SER A 78 -3.55 10.94 -15.39
N ILE A 79 -3.90 12.13 -14.89
CA ILE A 79 -5.22 12.37 -14.27
C ILE A 79 -6.35 12.06 -15.25
N ARG A 80 -6.17 12.35 -16.54
CA ARG A 80 -7.16 12.03 -17.58
C ARG A 80 -7.36 10.52 -17.71
N GLN A 81 -6.28 9.75 -17.74
CA GLN A 81 -6.35 8.29 -17.78
C GLN A 81 -7.01 7.74 -16.51
N PHE A 82 -6.58 8.21 -15.35
CA PHE A 82 -7.17 7.82 -14.07
C PHE A 82 -8.69 8.05 -14.02
N MET A 83 -9.16 9.21 -14.47
CA MET A 83 -10.60 9.51 -14.51
C MET A 83 -11.34 8.63 -15.53
N HIS A 84 -10.72 8.31 -16.66
CA HIS A 84 -11.26 7.37 -17.63
C HIS A 84 -11.38 5.97 -17.03
N ASP A 85 -10.29 5.45 -16.43
CA ASP A 85 -10.27 4.13 -15.81
C ASP A 85 -11.27 4.01 -14.67
N CYS A 86 -11.39 5.04 -13.81
CA CYS A 86 -12.42 5.10 -12.76
C CYS A 86 -13.84 5.02 -13.31
N SER A 87 -14.08 5.57 -14.51
CA SER A 87 -15.39 5.52 -15.16
C SER A 87 -15.65 4.22 -15.91
N SER A 88 -14.60 3.54 -16.34
CA SER A 88 -14.65 2.30 -17.12
C SER A 88 -14.65 1.05 -16.22
N LEU A 89 -14.16 1.15 -14.98
CA LEU A 89 -14.19 0.04 -14.02
C LEU A 89 -15.63 -0.23 -13.57
N ASP A 90 -16.19 -1.35 -14.02
CA ASP A 90 -17.51 -1.80 -13.58
C ASP A 90 -17.46 -2.41 -12.18
N VAL A 91 -17.79 -1.58 -11.19
CA VAL A 91 -17.88 -1.97 -9.79
C VAL A 91 -19.31 -2.36 -9.36
N GLY A 92 -20.32 -2.21 -10.23
CA GLY A 92 -21.72 -2.36 -9.85
C GLY A 92 -22.13 -3.79 -9.49
N GLN A 93 -21.35 -4.77 -9.94
CA GLN A 93 -21.55 -6.20 -9.67
C GLN A 93 -21.04 -6.67 -8.29
N TYR A 94 -20.37 -5.80 -7.53
CA TYR A 94 -19.79 -6.14 -6.23
C TYR A 94 -20.67 -5.67 -5.08
N ASP A 95 -20.75 -6.50 -4.04
CA ASP A 95 -21.46 -6.18 -2.80
C ASP A 95 -20.66 -5.19 -1.93
N LEU A 96 -19.33 -5.24 -2.04
CA LEU A 96 -18.40 -4.45 -1.24
C LEU A 96 -17.08 -4.25 -1.99
N ILE A 97 -16.49 -3.07 -1.83
CA ILE A 97 -15.14 -2.76 -2.28
C ILE A 97 -14.23 -2.63 -1.05
N ILE A 98 -13.12 -3.39 -1.03
CA ILE A 98 -12.05 -3.20 -0.06
C ILE A 98 -10.93 -2.41 -0.75
N SER A 99 -10.52 -1.29 -0.17
CA SER A 99 -9.39 -0.50 -0.67
C SER A 99 -8.24 -0.52 0.34
N ASP A 100 -7.11 -1.11 -0.04
CA ASP A 100 -5.84 -0.98 0.68
C ASP A 100 -5.09 0.27 0.19
N PHE A 101 -5.72 1.42 0.44
CA PHE A 101 -5.29 2.75 -0.03
C PHE A 101 -5.16 2.85 -1.56
N GLU A 102 -5.91 2.01 -2.29
CA GLU A 102 -5.97 1.99 -3.75
C GLU A 102 -7.03 3.00 -4.24
N PRO A 103 -6.65 4.00 -5.04
CA PRO A 103 -7.51 5.13 -5.37
C PRO A 103 -8.58 4.81 -6.43
N LEU A 104 -8.29 3.98 -7.43
CA LEU A 104 -9.13 3.78 -8.61
C LEU A 104 -10.44 3.07 -8.25
N SER A 105 -10.35 1.92 -7.56
CA SER A 105 -11.52 1.18 -7.08
C SER A 105 -12.32 1.99 -6.05
N ALA A 106 -11.65 2.76 -5.17
CA ALA A 106 -12.29 3.60 -4.18
C ALA A 106 -13.13 4.72 -4.83
N TRP A 107 -12.59 5.39 -5.84
CA TRP A 107 -13.32 6.42 -6.59
C TRP A 107 -14.43 5.85 -7.46
N ALA A 108 -14.20 4.72 -8.12
CA ALA A 108 -15.25 4.00 -8.86
C ALA A 108 -16.41 3.62 -7.93
N ALA A 109 -16.12 3.04 -6.76
CA ALA A 109 -17.11 2.70 -5.75
C ALA A 109 -17.92 3.91 -5.29
N ARG A 110 -17.26 5.03 -5.01
CA ARG A 110 -17.90 6.28 -4.61
C ARG A 110 -18.89 6.78 -5.67
N ARG A 111 -18.50 6.70 -6.95
CA ARG A 111 -19.37 7.09 -8.09
C ARG A 111 -20.60 6.20 -8.18
N HIS A 112 -20.44 4.90 -8.02
CA HIS A 112 -21.52 3.90 -8.13
C HIS A 112 -22.29 3.68 -6.82
N ARG A 113 -21.91 4.37 -5.72
CA ARG A 113 -22.47 4.21 -4.37
C ARG A 113 -22.38 2.77 -3.84
N VAL A 114 -21.32 2.05 -4.23
CA VAL A 114 -21.04 0.72 -3.70
C VAL A 114 -20.43 0.86 -2.29
N PRO A 115 -20.83 0.03 -1.31
CA PRO A 115 -20.21 0.02 0.02
C PRO A 115 -18.68 -0.13 -0.06
N THR A 116 -17.96 0.57 0.82
CA THR A 116 -16.49 0.58 0.83
C THR A 116 -15.91 0.43 2.22
N VAL A 117 -14.84 -0.36 2.32
CA VAL A 117 -13.99 -0.47 3.51
C VAL A 117 -12.55 -0.16 3.11
N GLY A 118 -11.96 0.88 3.72
CA GLY A 118 -10.54 1.17 3.61
C GLY A 118 -9.75 0.44 4.69
N ILE A 119 -8.74 -0.34 4.32
CA ILE A 119 -7.86 -1.05 5.27
C ILE A 119 -6.43 -0.59 5.03
N SER A 120 -5.89 0.28 5.88
CA SER A 120 -4.55 0.83 5.66
C SER A 120 -3.95 1.44 6.92
N HIS A 121 -2.65 1.73 6.86
CA HIS A 121 -2.01 2.54 7.91
C HIS A 121 -2.57 3.97 7.91
N GLN A 122 -2.88 4.48 6.73
CA GLN A 122 -3.44 5.81 6.50
C GLN A 122 -4.79 5.99 7.21
N CYS A 123 -5.61 4.94 7.26
CA CYS A 123 -6.87 4.93 8.02
C CYS A 123 -6.67 5.10 9.54
N ALA A 124 -5.51 4.74 10.10
CA ALA A 124 -5.23 4.95 11.53
C ALA A 124 -5.15 6.44 11.89
N PHE A 125 -4.77 7.29 10.93
CA PHE A 125 -4.71 8.74 11.13
C PHE A 125 -6.08 9.42 11.18
N ASN A 126 -7.18 8.68 11.00
CA ASN A 126 -8.53 9.18 11.31
C ASN A 126 -8.78 9.24 12.84
N TYR A 127 -7.95 8.58 13.64
CA TYR A 127 -8.03 8.57 15.10
C TYR A 127 -6.98 9.49 15.74
N ALA A 128 -7.03 9.60 17.07
CA ALA A 128 -6.09 10.38 17.87
C ALA A 128 -4.76 9.63 18.08
N VAL A 129 -4.09 9.31 16.97
CA VAL A 129 -2.72 8.77 16.96
C VAL A 129 -1.71 9.91 16.82
N PRO A 130 -0.45 9.76 17.30
CA PRO A 130 0.61 10.73 17.07
C PRO A 130 0.80 11.04 15.59
N LYS A 131 0.84 12.33 15.25
CA LYS A 131 1.01 12.83 13.88
C LYS A 131 2.16 13.82 13.86
N VAL A 132 2.95 13.78 12.80
CA VAL A 132 3.97 14.81 12.55
C VAL A 132 3.26 16.15 12.38
N ARG A 133 3.64 17.15 13.18
CA ARG A 133 3.09 18.51 13.11
C ARG A 133 3.63 19.20 11.84
N GLY A 134 2.82 20.07 11.21
CA GLY A 134 3.26 20.91 10.09
C GLY A 134 2.65 20.60 8.72
N HIS A 135 1.88 19.51 8.56
CA HIS A 135 1.22 19.17 7.29
C HIS A 135 -0.30 19.30 7.38
N TRP A 136 -0.80 20.53 7.53
CA TRP A 136 -2.23 20.85 7.70
C TRP A 136 -3.15 20.28 6.59
N ASN A 137 -2.60 20.09 5.39
CA ASN A 137 -3.26 19.54 4.21
C ASN A 137 -3.13 18.01 4.03
N SER A 138 -2.28 17.33 4.80
CA SER A 138 -2.05 15.87 4.69
C SER A 138 -3.31 15.04 4.93
N SER A 139 -4.14 15.42 5.91
CA SER A 139 -5.38 14.72 6.21
C SER A 139 -6.39 14.80 5.05
N LEU A 140 -6.46 15.96 4.40
CA LEU A 140 -7.35 16.14 3.24
C LEU A 140 -6.86 15.31 2.05
N ILE A 141 -5.55 15.33 1.78
CA ILE A 141 -4.94 14.52 0.71
C ILE A 141 -5.24 13.04 0.94
N MET A 142 -5.06 12.51 2.15
CA MET A 142 -5.37 11.10 2.45
C MET A 142 -6.84 10.75 2.23
N LYS A 143 -7.77 11.64 2.61
CA LYS A 143 -9.22 11.43 2.42
C LYS A 143 -9.63 11.45 0.95
N VAL A 144 -8.98 12.29 0.14
CA VAL A 144 -9.27 12.45 -1.29
C VAL A 144 -8.59 11.37 -2.12
N PHE A 145 -7.41 10.89 -1.70
CA PHE A 145 -6.63 9.92 -2.48
C PHE A 145 -7.41 8.62 -2.68
N ALA A 146 -7.85 7.96 -1.59
CA ALA A 146 -8.62 6.72 -1.64
C ALA A 146 -9.89 6.83 -0.76
N PRO A 147 -10.98 7.42 -1.29
CA PRO A 147 -12.17 7.70 -0.48
C PRO A 147 -12.95 6.42 -0.16
N THR A 148 -13.12 6.13 1.12
CA THR A 148 -13.88 4.97 1.62
C THR A 148 -14.86 5.40 2.70
N ALA A 149 -15.96 4.66 2.87
CA ALA A 149 -17.02 4.96 3.83
C ALA A 149 -16.71 4.42 5.23
N THR A 150 -16.17 3.21 5.30
CA THR A 150 -15.71 2.58 6.54
C THR A 150 -14.19 2.52 6.56
N HIS A 151 -13.57 2.75 7.71
CA HIS A 151 -12.11 2.80 7.85
C HIS A 151 -11.62 1.81 8.91
N VAL A 152 -10.67 0.96 8.53
CA VAL A 152 -9.95 0.05 9.40
C VAL A 152 -8.49 0.51 9.42
N GLY A 153 -8.13 1.23 10.49
CA GLY A 153 -6.78 1.72 10.70
C GLY A 153 -5.84 0.61 11.19
N LEU A 154 -4.66 0.49 10.57
CA LEU A 154 -3.61 -0.40 11.05
C LEU A 154 -2.46 0.39 11.65
N HIS A 155 -1.98 0.05 12.84
CA HIS A 155 -0.84 0.70 13.46
C HIS A 155 -0.12 -0.24 14.43
N TRP A 156 1.21 -0.14 14.53
CA TRP A 156 2.02 -1.00 15.42
C TRP A 156 1.72 -0.80 16.91
N HIS A 157 1.19 0.36 17.26
CA HIS A 157 0.74 0.73 18.61
C HIS A 157 -0.73 1.17 18.57
N HIS A 158 -1.54 0.72 19.53
CA HIS A 158 -2.98 0.95 19.55
C HIS A 158 -3.40 2.37 20.00
N PHE A 159 -2.60 3.05 20.84
CA PHE A 159 -2.89 4.38 21.39
C PHE A 159 -4.27 4.55 22.03
N ASN A 160 -4.84 3.46 22.57
CA ASN A 160 -6.22 3.41 23.07
C ASN A 160 -7.28 3.85 22.02
N GLN A 161 -6.99 3.66 20.74
CA GLN A 161 -7.90 3.89 19.63
C GLN A 161 -8.38 2.54 19.05
N PRO A 162 -9.52 2.49 18.34
CA PRO A 162 -10.01 1.28 17.68
C PRO A 162 -9.25 1.03 16.36
N ILE A 163 -7.94 0.83 16.47
CA ILE A 163 -7.03 0.51 15.37
C ILE A 163 -6.42 -0.88 15.60
N LEU A 164 -6.22 -1.62 14.52
CA LEU A 164 -5.73 -2.99 14.54
C LEU A 164 -4.19 -3.04 14.40
N PRO A 165 -3.53 -4.11 14.85
CA PRO A 165 -2.11 -4.31 14.59
C PRO A 165 -1.85 -4.48 13.08
N PRO A 166 -0.60 -4.29 12.62
CA PRO A 166 -0.22 -4.55 11.24
C PRO A 166 -0.52 -5.99 10.83
N LEU A 167 -1.02 -6.17 9.61
CA LEU A 167 -1.24 -7.49 9.02
C LEU A 167 0.07 -7.99 8.40
N ILE A 168 0.65 -9.00 9.00
CA ILE A 168 1.88 -9.65 8.55
C ILE A 168 1.66 -11.15 8.38
N GLU A 169 2.37 -11.76 7.45
CA GLU A 169 2.39 -13.21 7.33
C GLU A 169 2.99 -13.83 8.61
N PRO A 170 2.52 -15.02 9.02
CA PRO A 170 3.12 -15.73 10.14
C PRO A 170 4.62 -15.91 9.93
N LEU A 171 5.41 -15.34 10.84
CA LEU A 171 6.85 -15.51 10.81
C LEU A 171 7.18 -16.95 11.23
N LYS A 172 7.93 -17.67 10.39
CA LYS A 172 8.55 -18.92 10.80
C LYS A 172 9.82 -18.58 11.58
N SER A 173 9.95 -19.13 12.78
CA SER A 173 11.18 -19.03 13.57
C SER A 173 12.34 -19.63 12.76
N GLY A 174 13.33 -18.80 12.42
CA GLY A 174 14.55 -19.21 11.74
C GLY A 174 15.76 -19.15 12.67
N ARG A 175 16.91 -19.62 12.17
CA ARG A 175 18.19 -19.39 12.86
C ARG A 175 18.45 -17.89 12.93
N THR A 176 18.75 -17.40 14.13
CA THR A 176 19.21 -16.03 14.35
C THR A 176 20.71 -15.95 14.14
N ASP A 177 21.17 -14.86 13.54
CA ASP A 177 22.58 -14.51 13.41
C ASP A 177 22.76 -13.17 14.12
N GLY A 178 23.38 -13.19 15.31
CA GLY A 178 23.59 -12.00 16.13
C GLY A 178 24.55 -10.98 15.49
N ASN A 179 25.30 -11.39 14.47
CA ASN A 179 26.21 -10.52 13.73
C ASN A 179 25.56 -9.85 12.51
N LYS A 180 24.32 -10.21 12.18
CA LYS A 180 23.63 -9.73 10.98
C LYS A 180 22.66 -8.61 11.30
N ILE A 181 22.79 -7.48 10.60
CA ILE A 181 21.83 -6.37 10.64
C ILE A 181 21.13 -6.29 9.29
N LEU A 182 19.79 -6.38 9.29
CA LEU A 182 18.98 -6.16 8.09
C LEU A 182 18.67 -4.66 7.94
N VAL A 183 18.95 -4.11 6.77
CA VAL A 183 18.62 -2.72 6.41
C VAL A 183 17.61 -2.75 5.27
N TYR A 184 16.45 -2.17 5.50
CA TYR A 184 15.38 -2.05 4.49
C TYR A 184 15.03 -0.57 4.34
N MET A 185 15.63 0.09 3.34
CA MET A 185 15.42 1.50 3.06
C MET A 185 15.11 1.69 1.57
N GLY A 186 13.89 1.30 1.17
CA GLY A 186 13.48 1.28 -0.23
C GLY A 186 13.28 2.64 -0.91
N PHE A 187 13.30 3.74 -0.14
CA PHE A 187 13.07 5.11 -0.63
C PHE A 187 14.29 6.03 -0.48
N GLU A 188 15.34 5.56 0.19
CA GLU A 188 16.57 6.32 0.38
C GLU A 188 17.56 6.03 -0.76
N ALA A 189 18.50 6.94 -0.98
CA ALA A 189 19.58 6.71 -1.94
C ALA A 189 20.52 5.61 -1.41
N LEU A 190 20.77 4.57 -2.21
CA LEU A 190 21.60 3.43 -1.80
C LEU A 190 23.00 3.87 -1.35
N GLU A 191 23.62 4.81 -2.05
CA GLU A 191 24.94 5.33 -1.68
C GLU A 191 24.94 6.01 -0.30
N GLU A 192 23.90 6.77 0.04
CA GLU A 192 23.78 7.40 1.37
C GLU A 192 23.65 6.34 2.47
N VAL A 193 22.90 5.26 2.20
CA VAL A 193 22.79 4.13 3.12
C VAL A 193 24.12 3.40 3.28
N LEU A 194 24.84 3.16 2.18
CA LEU A 194 26.14 2.49 2.17
C LEU A 194 27.18 3.30 2.94
N ASP A 195 27.29 4.59 2.67
CA ASP A 195 28.24 5.47 3.36
C ASP A 195 27.95 5.58 4.86
N PHE A 196 26.67 5.56 5.25
CA PHE A 196 26.28 5.53 6.66
C PHE A 196 26.71 4.25 7.37
N VAL A 197 26.51 3.07 6.75
CA VAL A 197 26.81 1.79 7.42
C VAL A 197 28.27 1.36 7.32
N ARG A 198 29.02 1.83 6.30
CA ARG A 198 30.40 1.42 6.00
C ARG A 198 31.38 1.53 7.19
N PRO A 199 31.30 2.53 8.10
CA PRO A 199 32.20 2.61 9.25
C PRO A 199 31.99 1.51 10.30
N PHE A 200 30.83 0.86 10.33
CA PHE A 200 30.51 -0.16 11.33
C PHE A 200 30.96 -1.54 10.84
N THR A 201 32.21 -1.92 11.15
CA THR A 201 32.82 -3.17 10.66
C THR A 201 32.52 -4.39 11.54
N GLU A 202 31.98 -4.18 12.74
CA GLU A 202 31.67 -5.23 13.69
C GLU A 202 30.47 -6.08 13.24
N TYR A 203 29.62 -5.58 12.34
CA TYR A 203 28.39 -6.22 11.91
C TYR A 203 28.36 -6.48 10.40
N LYS A 204 27.65 -7.52 10.01
CA LYS A 204 27.27 -7.80 8.62
C LYS A 204 25.94 -7.13 8.28
N PHE A 205 25.99 -6.04 7.53
CA PHE A 205 24.79 -5.40 6.99
C PHE A 205 24.29 -6.14 5.75
N VAL A 206 23.00 -6.46 5.71
CA VAL A 206 22.28 -6.97 4.52
C VAL A 206 21.26 -5.93 4.12
N ILE A 207 21.52 -5.28 2.98
CA ILE A 207 20.78 -4.09 2.54
C ILE A 207 19.84 -4.47 1.40
N TYR A 208 18.55 -4.18 1.57
CA TYR A 208 17.54 -4.26 0.53
C TYR A 208 17.20 -2.84 0.07
N ALA A 209 17.49 -2.56 -1.20
CA ALA A 209 17.25 -1.28 -1.84
C ALA A 209 16.75 -1.48 -3.27
N ARG A 210 16.20 -0.42 -3.86
CA ARG A 210 15.91 -0.40 -5.30
C ARG A 210 17.23 -0.27 -6.06
N VAL A 211 17.46 -1.18 -6.99
CA VAL A 211 18.62 -1.16 -7.90
C VAL A 211 18.12 -1.09 -9.33
N GLU A 212 18.81 -0.36 -10.20
CA GLU A 212 18.55 -0.42 -11.63
C GLU A 212 19.01 -1.80 -12.15
N GLN A 213 18.17 -2.48 -12.92
CA GLN A 213 18.61 -3.68 -13.63
C GLN A 213 19.56 -3.23 -14.74
N GLY A 214 20.82 -3.63 -14.63
CA GLY A 214 21.83 -3.44 -15.68
C GLY A 214 21.73 -4.47 -16.79
#